data_AF-A0AAV1KHD4-F1
#
_entry.id   AF-A0AAV1KHD4-F1
#
_cell.length_a   1.000
_cell.length_b   1.000
_cell.length_c   1.000
_cell.angle_alpha   90.00
_cell.angle_beta   90.00
_cell.angle_gamma   90.00
#
_symmetry.space_group_name_H-M   'P 1'
#
loop_
_entity.id
_entity.type
_entity.pdbx_description
1 polymer ?
#
loop_
_entity_poly.entity_id
_entity_poly.type
_entity_poly.pdbx_seq_one_letter_code
_entity_poly.pdbx_strand_id
1 'polypeptide(L)'
;MNDTGIFVFGLTLFEEKKLDAVSSLPLELSWKIFTYVDDGSLHNAVKVSLLWRRIIISNMALRKRLNIFEAALMLGSKSLVKYSGKGRRNSKKKMSKNYLSIGEYPVQSTITVLKCKRGGDDLIICSKRFKLH
;
A
#
# COMPACT_ATOMS: atom_id res chain seq x y z
N MET A 1 8.23 -22.47 18.64
CA MET A 1 8.57 -23.90 18.50
C MET A 1 9.98 -23.98 17.93
N ASN A 2 10.90 -24.30 18.84
CA ASN A 2 12.27 -24.81 18.72
C ASN A 2 13.34 -23.94 18.04
N ASP A 3 13.82 -22.95 18.77
CA ASP A 3 15.19 -22.42 18.66
C ASP A 3 16.17 -23.38 19.33
N THR A 4 16.54 -24.47 18.63
CA THR A 4 17.59 -25.40 19.07
C THR A 4 18.74 -25.38 18.07
N GLY A 5 19.52 -24.30 18.09
CA GLY A 5 20.84 -24.24 17.47
C GLY A 5 21.90 -24.21 18.55
N ILE A 6 22.65 -25.31 18.71
CA ILE A 6 23.80 -25.36 19.63
C ILE A 6 24.98 -24.68 18.93
N PHE A 7 25.51 -23.61 19.54
CA PHE A 7 26.77 -23.00 19.12
C PHE A 7 27.93 -23.87 19.60
N VAL A 8 28.58 -24.59 18.69
CA VAL A 8 29.88 -25.24 18.92
C VAL A 8 30.92 -24.50 18.09
N PHE A 9 32.03 -24.11 18.73
CA PHE A 9 33.13 -23.34 18.17
C PHE A 9 33.53 -23.79 16.75
N GLY A 10 33.35 -22.91 15.76
CA GLY A 10 34.10 -22.94 14.49
C GLY A 10 33.36 -23.41 13.24
N LEU A 11 32.19 -24.06 13.34
CA LEU A 11 31.39 -24.41 12.16
C LEU A 11 29.91 -24.19 12.48
N THR A 12 29.33 -23.13 11.91
CA THR A 12 27.88 -22.97 11.92
C THR A 12 27.28 -24.05 11.02
N LEU A 13 26.86 -25.16 11.62
CA LEU A 13 25.93 -26.10 10.99
C LEU A 13 24.56 -25.43 10.94
N PHE A 14 24.41 -24.43 10.08
CA PHE A 14 23.07 -24.03 9.67
C PHE A 14 22.49 -25.22 8.92
N GLU A 15 21.37 -25.75 9.39
CA GLU A 15 20.51 -26.57 8.53
C GLU A 15 20.34 -25.77 7.23
N GLU A 16 20.86 -26.31 6.12
CA GLU A 16 20.63 -25.75 4.81
C GLU A 16 19.11 -25.77 4.59
N LYS A 17 18.47 -24.64 4.85
CA LYS A 17 17.07 -24.45 4.48
C LYS A 17 17.04 -24.60 2.98
N LYS A 18 16.60 -25.78 2.52
CA LYS A 18 16.49 -26.11 1.11
C LYS A 18 15.65 -25.01 0.46
N LEU A 19 16.33 -24.11 -0.24
CA LEU A 19 15.68 -22.99 -0.88
C LEU A 19 14.83 -23.54 -2.02
N ASP A 20 13.62 -23.02 -2.11
CA ASP A 20 12.73 -23.26 -3.23
C ASP A 20 13.42 -22.90 -4.56
N ALA A 21 13.14 -23.66 -5.62
CA ALA A 21 13.83 -23.53 -6.90
C ALA A 21 13.62 -22.16 -7.58
N VAL A 22 12.52 -21.46 -7.30
CA VAL A 22 12.25 -20.11 -7.82
C VAL A 22 12.98 -19.04 -7.01
N SER A 23 13.15 -19.31 -5.72
CA SER A 23 13.74 -18.43 -4.72
C SER A 23 15.27 -18.46 -4.71
N SER A 24 15.86 -19.54 -5.21
CA SER A 24 17.31 -19.69 -5.39
C SER A 24 17.83 -19.00 -6.65
N LEU A 25 16.94 -18.60 -7.56
CA LEU A 25 17.30 -17.89 -8.78
C LEU A 25 17.62 -16.41 -8.50
N PRO A 26 18.42 -15.76 -9.36
CA PRO A 26 18.51 -14.32 -9.42
C PRO A 26 17.12 -13.67 -9.53
N LEU A 27 16.95 -12.54 -8.86
CA LEU A 27 15.67 -11.87 -8.68
C LEU A 27 14.99 -11.54 -10.02
N GLU A 28 15.78 -11.20 -11.03
CA GLU A 28 15.33 -10.89 -12.39
C GLU A 28 14.69 -12.11 -13.07
N LEU A 29 15.26 -13.30 -12.87
CA LEU A 29 14.72 -14.55 -13.41
C LEU A 29 13.45 -14.95 -12.66
N SER A 30 13.43 -14.83 -11.33
CA SER A 30 12.24 -15.08 -10.53
C SER A 30 11.08 -14.17 -10.94
N TRP A 31 11.35 -12.88 -11.15
CA TRP A 31 10.34 -11.95 -11.69
C TRP A 31 9.85 -12.37 -13.07
N LYS A 32 10.78 -12.73 -13.97
CA LYS A 32 10.43 -13.18 -15.31
C LYS A 32 9.51 -14.41 -15.27
N ILE A 33 9.78 -15.38 -14.39
CA ILE A 33 8.87 -16.52 -14.16
C ILE A 33 7.47 -16.03 -13.76
N PHE A 34 7.37 -15.16 -12.75
CA PHE A 34 6.07 -14.63 -12.29
C PHE A 34 5.35 -13.78 -13.34
N THR A 35 6.05 -13.21 -14.34
CA THR A 35 5.39 -12.49 -15.42
C THR A 35 4.62 -13.41 -16.37
N TYR A 36 5.05 -14.66 -16.55
CA TYR A 36 4.38 -15.63 -17.42
C TYR A 36 3.17 -16.30 -16.78
N VAL A 37 3.05 -16.21 -15.46
CA VAL A 37 1.95 -16.80 -14.70
C VAL A 37 0.67 -15.97 -14.86
N ASP A 38 -0.51 -16.59 -14.88
CA ASP A 38 -1.80 -15.92 -14.94
C ASP A 38 -2.14 -15.16 -13.64
N ASP A 39 -3.15 -14.29 -13.67
CA ASP A 39 -3.48 -13.42 -12.53
C ASP A 39 -3.88 -14.23 -11.27
N GLY A 40 -4.60 -15.34 -11.45
CA GLY A 40 -5.08 -16.18 -10.35
C GLY A 40 -3.95 -16.97 -9.71
N SER A 41 -3.09 -17.58 -10.53
CA SER A 41 -1.90 -18.28 -10.03
C SER A 41 -0.89 -17.32 -9.39
N LEU A 42 -0.74 -16.09 -9.89
CA LEU A 42 0.08 -15.05 -9.26
C LEU A 42 -0.44 -14.68 -7.88
N HIS A 43 -1.76 -14.57 -7.72
CA HIS A 43 -2.41 -14.35 -6.42
C HIS A 43 -2.18 -15.51 -5.45
N ASN A 44 -2.29 -16.74 -5.94
CA ASN A 44 -2.03 -17.93 -5.13
C ASN A 44 -0.56 -18.00 -4.70
N ALA A 45 0.39 -17.69 -5.58
CA ALA A 45 1.82 -17.67 -5.27
C ALA A 45 2.16 -16.76 -4.08
N VAL A 46 1.50 -15.61 -3.97
CA VAL A 46 1.68 -14.67 -2.84
C VAL A 46 1.22 -15.27 -1.50
N LYS A 47 0.24 -16.18 -1.53
CA LYS A 47 -0.27 -16.86 -0.33
C LYS A 47 0.56 -18.08 0.09
N VAL A 48 1.19 -18.75 -0.88
CA VAL A 48 1.96 -19.98 -0.64
C VAL A 48 3.24 -19.70 0.14
N SER A 49 3.97 -18.63 -0.20
CA SER A 49 5.26 -18.35 0.42
C SER A 49 5.44 -16.86 0.72
N LEU A 50 5.87 -16.56 1.96
CA LEU A 50 6.24 -15.20 2.35
C LEU A 50 7.41 -14.66 1.53
N LEU A 51 8.31 -15.54 1.08
CA LEU A 51 9.47 -15.15 0.29
C LEU A 51 9.06 -14.85 -1.16
N TRP A 52 8.18 -15.67 -1.75
CA TRP A 52 7.58 -15.37 -3.05
C TRP A 52 6.79 -14.06 -3.02
N ARG A 53 6.04 -13.81 -1.95
CA ARG A 53 5.37 -12.53 -1.73
C ARG A 53 6.35 -11.35 -1.75
N ARG A 54 7.49 -11.46 -1.07
CA ARG A 54 8.53 -10.41 -1.08
C ARG A 54 9.11 -10.18 -2.47
N ILE A 55 9.42 -11.26 -3.20
CA ILE A 55 9.91 -11.20 -4.59
C ILE A 55 8.88 -10.54 -5.51
N ILE A 56 7.61 -10.93 -5.43
CA ILE A 56 6.55 -10.38 -6.29
C ILE A 56 6.30 -8.89 -5.98
N ILE A 57 6.30 -8.50 -4.71
CA ILE A 57 6.03 -7.11 -4.29
C ILE A 57 7.19 -6.16 -4.61
N SER A 58 8.44 -6.65 -4.64
CA SER A 58 9.60 -5.83 -4.97
C SER A 58 9.59 -5.36 -6.43
N ASN A 59 8.91 -6.07 -7.33
CA ASN A 59 8.70 -5.64 -8.71
C ASN A 59 7.44 -4.79 -8.87
N MET A 60 7.61 -3.55 -9.35
CA MET A 60 6.50 -2.61 -9.53
C MET A 60 5.40 -3.11 -10.49
N ALA A 61 5.77 -3.79 -11.58
CA ALA A 61 4.83 -4.24 -12.59
C ALA A 61 3.98 -5.42 -12.08
N LEU A 62 4.62 -6.41 -11.46
CA LEU A 62 3.94 -7.55 -10.83
C LEU A 62 3.02 -7.09 -9.69
N ARG A 63 3.52 -6.21 -8.81
CA ARG A 63 2.71 -5.63 -7.73
C ARG A 63 1.48 -4.90 -8.26
N LYS A 64 1.64 -4.09 -9.31
CA LYS A 64 0.51 -3.37 -9.92
C LYS A 64 -0.51 -4.35 -10.50
N ARG A 65 -0.06 -5.41 -11.16
CA ARG A 65 -0.91 -6.45 -11.73
C ARG A 65 -1.70 -7.19 -10.64
N LEU A 66 -1.03 -7.59 -9.56
CA LEU A 66 -1.66 -8.19 -8.38
C LEU A 66 -2.72 -7.27 -7.77
N ASN A 67 -2.38 -6.00 -7.51
CA ASN A 67 -3.32 -5.04 -6.92
C ASN A 67 -4.57 -4.82 -7.79
N ILE A 68 -4.41 -4.79 -9.13
CA ILE A 68 -5.55 -4.67 -10.05
C ILE A 68 -6.43 -5.91 -9.97
N PHE A 69 -5.84 -7.09 -9.88
CA PHE A 69 -6.55 -8.35 -9.75
C PHE A 69 -7.32 -8.44 -8.43
N GLU A 70 -6.68 -8.13 -7.30
CA GLU A 70 -7.34 -8.09 -5.98
C GLU A 70 -8.49 -7.07 -5.96
N ALA A 71 -8.28 -5.88 -6.52
CA ALA A 71 -9.34 -4.88 -6.63
C ALA A 71 -10.49 -5.37 -7.53
N ALA A 72 -10.20 -6.15 -8.57
CA ALA A 72 -11.22 -6.72 -9.43
C ALA A 72 -12.01 -7.83 -8.73
N LEU A 73 -11.37 -8.63 -7.86
CA LEU A 73 -12.06 -9.59 -7.01
C LEU A 73 -13.00 -8.89 -6.02
N MET A 74 -12.55 -7.81 -5.38
CA MET A 74 -13.36 -7.05 -4.42
C MET A 74 -14.54 -6.32 -5.06
N LEU A 75 -14.35 -5.77 -6.26
CA LEU A 75 -15.39 -5.04 -6.99
C LEU A 75 -16.23 -5.91 -7.92
N GLY A 76 -15.87 -7.19 -8.09
CA GLY A 76 -16.51 -8.12 -9.02
C GLY A 76 -16.25 -7.86 -10.51
N SER A 77 -15.46 -6.84 -10.87
CA SER A 77 -15.13 -6.55 -12.28
C SER A 77 -13.89 -5.69 -12.48
N LYS A 78 -13.08 -6.04 -13.50
CA LYS A 78 -11.92 -5.25 -13.95
C LYS A 78 -12.32 -3.88 -14.53
N SER A 79 -13.53 -3.73 -15.08
CA SER A 79 -13.99 -2.44 -15.63
C SER A 79 -14.25 -1.42 -14.52
N LEU A 80 -14.85 -1.87 -13.40
CA LEU A 80 -15.12 -1.05 -12.23
C LEU A 80 -13.83 -0.54 -11.56
N VAL A 81 -12.78 -1.35 -11.51
CA VAL A 81 -11.45 -0.94 -11.05
C VAL A 81 -10.90 0.24 -11.88
N LYS A 82 -11.05 0.19 -13.22
CA LYS A 82 -10.59 1.26 -14.10
C LYS A 82 -11.42 2.54 -13.91
N TYR A 83 -12.73 2.39 -13.68
CA TYR A 83 -13.62 3.51 -13.42
C TYR A 83 -13.34 4.20 -12.08
N SER A 84 -13.12 3.45 -11.00
CA SER A 84 -12.82 4.03 -9.68
C SER A 84 -11.49 4.80 -9.68
N GLY A 85 -10.47 4.30 -10.38
CA GLY A 85 -9.20 4.99 -10.57
C GLY A 85 -9.30 6.27 -11.40
N LYS A 86 -10.05 6.24 -12.52
CA LYS A 86 -10.29 7.42 -13.37
C LYS A 86 -11.17 8.45 -12.67
N GLY A 87 -12.22 8.03 -11.97
CA GLY A 87 -13.12 8.88 -11.20
C GLY A 87 -12.40 9.68 -10.12
N ARG A 88 -11.52 9.05 -9.33
CA ARG A 88 -10.70 9.72 -8.32
C ARG A 88 -9.68 10.71 -8.90
N ARG A 89 -9.09 10.41 -10.06
CA ARG A 89 -8.15 11.36 -10.71
C ARG A 89 -8.89 12.58 -11.27
N ASN A 90 -10.08 12.36 -11.81
CA ASN A 90 -10.91 13.43 -12.36
C ASN A 90 -11.52 14.31 -11.25
N SER A 91 -11.92 13.74 -10.11
CA SER A 91 -12.36 14.53 -8.95
C SER A 91 -11.21 15.35 -8.35
N LYS A 92 -9.99 14.79 -8.25
CA LYS A 92 -8.81 15.54 -7.80
C LYS A 92 -8.45 16.71 -8.74
N LYS A 93 -8.54 16.52 -10.07
CA LYS A 93 -8.34 17.61 -11.04
C LYS A 93 -9.45 18.67 -11.01
N LYS A 94 -10.68 18.29 -10.62
CA LYS A 94 -11.77 19.25 -10.40
C LYS A 94 -11.60 20.00 -9.07
N MET A 95 -11.13 19.35 -8.01
CA MET A 95 -10.83 19.98 -6.71
C MET A 95 -9.54 20.82 -6.72
N SER A 96 -8.56 20.54 -7.59
CA SER A 96 -7.34 21.35 -7.70
C SER A 96 -7.57 22.72 -8.36
N LYS A 97 -8.79 22.99 -8.83
CA LYS A 97 -9.21 24.31 -9.27
C LYS A 97 -9.77 25.04 -8.05
N ASN A 98 -8.94 25.91 -7.45
CA ASN A 98 -9.33 26.83 -6.36
C ASN A 98 -10.25 27.96 -6.87
N TYR A 99 -11.31 27.65 -7.61
CA TYR A 99 -12.33 28.63 -7.96
C TYR A 99 -13.59 28.27 -7.16
N LEU A 100 -13.98 29.17 -6.26
CA LEU A 100 -15.30 29.14 -5.64
C LEU A 100 -16.34 29.50 -6.70
N SER A 101 -17.49 28.84 -6.67
CA SER A 101 -18.68 29.28 -7.40
C SER A 101 -19.02 30.71 -6.96
N ILE A 102 -19.40 31.60 -7.88
CA ILE A 102 -19.89 32.94 -7.53
C ILE A 102 -21.08 32.77 -6.57
N GLY A 103 -20.94 33.27 -5.33
CA GLY A 103 -21.95 33.16 -4.27
C GLY A 103 -21.63 32.17 -3.13
N GLU A 104 -20.53 31.41 -3.22
CA GLU A 104 -20.08 30.54 -2.13
C GLU A 104 -18.99 31.21 -1.29
N TYR A 105 -19.26 31.40 0.01
CA TYR A 105 -18.26 31.86 0.97
C TYR A 105 -17.45 30.66 1.48
N PRO A 106 -16.11 30.70 1.46
CA PRO A 106 -15.32 29.60 1.98
C PRO A 106 -15.47 29.58 3.51
N VAL A 107 -16.17 28.58 4.03
CA VAL A 107 -16.18 28.30 5.48
C VAL A 107 -14.82 27.71 5.82
N GLN A 108 -13.84 28.57 6.10
CA GLN A 108 -12.56 28.12 6.64
C GLN A 108 -12.71 27.89 8.13
N SER A 109 -12.72 26.62 8.53
CA SER A 109 -12.54 26.25 9.94
C SER A 109 -11.09 26.54 10.34
N THR A 110 -10.87 27.64 11.05
CA THR A 110 -9.60 27.89 11.72
C THR A 110 -9.50 27.02 12.96
N ILE A 111 -8.62 26.02 12.90
CA ILE A 111 -8.26 25.18 14.04
C ILE A 111 -7.08 25.84 14.73
N THR A 112 -7.30 26.38 15.92
CA THR A 112 -6.22 26.88 16.80
C THR A 112 -5.92 25.81 17.83
N VAL A 113 -4.72 25.23 17.75
CA VAL A 113 -4.22 24.28 18.74
C VAL A 113 -3.39 25.05 19.76
N LEU A 114 -3.92 25.22 20.96
CA LEU A 114 -3.19 25.80 22.08
C LEU A 114 -2.43 24.69 22.79
N LYS A 115 -1.11 24.65 22.60
CA LYS A 115 -0.25 23.67 23.27
C LYS A 115 -0.13 24.01 24.76
N CYS A 116 -0.66 23.14 25.60
CA CYS A 116 -0.54 23.27 27.05
C CYS A 116 0.79 22.66 27.53
N LYS A 117 1.50 23.32 28.45
CA LYS A 117 2.83 22.88 28.93
C LYS A 117 2.78 21.74 29.97
N ARG A 118 1.60 21.28 30.38
CA ARG A 118 1.43 20.14 31.31
C ARG A 118 0.76 18.99 30.56
N GLY A 119 1.35 17.80 30.68
CA GLY A 119 0.94 16.61 29.94
C GLY A 119 -0.46 16.15 30.34
N GLY A 120 -1.39 16.26 29.41
CA GLY A 120 -2.79 15.91 29.60
C GLY A 120 -3.68 16.88 28.83
N ASP A 121 -3.94 16.52 27.57
CA ASP A 121 -4.90 17.08 26.63
C ASP A 121 -4.57 18.42 25.96
N ASP A 122 -4.19 18.33 24.68
CA ASP A 122 -4.16 19.46 23.75
C ASP A 122 -5.60 19.95 23.52
N LEU A 123 -5.88 21.19 23.91
CA LEU A 123 -7.19 21.79 23.68
C LEU A 123 -7.31 22.27 22.23
N ILE A 124 -8.15 21.59 21.44
CA ILE A 124 -8.42 21.96 20.04
C ILE A 124 -9.66 22.86 20.02
N ILE A 125 -9.46 24.17 19.82
CA ILE A 125 -10.57 25.12 19.66
C ILE A 125 -10.83 25.32 18.17
N CYS A 126 -12.01 24.91 17.72
CA CYS A 126 -12.51 25.14 16.38
C CYS A 126 -13.44 26.36 16.38
N SER A 127 -13.02 27.47 15.74
CA SER A 127 -13.88 28.64 15.59
C SER A 127 -14.18 28.91 14.11
N LYS A 128 -15.43 29.28 13.82
CA LYS A 128 -15.87 29.74 12.49
C LYS A 128 -15.90 31.26 12.53
N ARG A 129 -15.10 31.92 11.69
CA ARG A 129 -15.13 33.38 11.54
C ARG A 129 -15.79 33.75 10.22
N PHE A 130 -16.72 34.71 10.27
CA PHE A 130 -17.31 35.33 9.10
C PHE A 130 -16.60 36.65 8.86
N LYS A 131 -16.05 36.85 7.65
CA LYS A 131 -15.54 38.15 7.24
C LYS A 131 -16.69 38.91 6.58
N LEU A 132 -17.22 39.90 7.27
CA LEU A 132 -18.17 40.85 6.69
C LEU A 132 -17.37 41.88 5.88
N HIS A 133 -17.77 42.09 4.63
CA HIS A 133 -17.28 43.16 3.77
C HIS A 133 -18.36 44.23 3.64
#